data_AF-A0A8S9DSI6-F1
#
_entry.id   AF-A0A8S9DSI6-F1
#
_cell.length_a   1.000
_cell.length_b   1.000
_cell.length_c   1.000
_cell.angle_alpha   90.00
_cell.angle_beta   90.00
_cell.angle_gamma   90.00
#
_symmetry.space_group_name_H-M   'P 1'
#
loop_
_entity.id
_entity.type
_entity.pdbx_description
1 polymer ?
#
loop_
_entity_poly.entity_id
_entity_poly.type
_entity_poly.pdbx_seq_one_letter_code
_entity_poly.pdbx_strand_id
1 'polypeptide(L)'
;MIKSKGPWFIDEFGRTVMLRGVNLGGSTKVPTRPNGATYNPEGFFEHRQVSFVGRPFPLEETDEHYARLRSWGFNCLRFLVTWEAVEHAGPGIYDEEYLDYLYEVVKKAGEYGFYVFIDPHQDVYSRFSGGDGAPGWTLEAAGLDMKHFKETGAAIVHQTHGDPFPRMIWPTNAYKLAAATMFTLFFAGNDFAPNTLVEGKPIQDYMQNHYFDSMKKVAIKLKNLTCVMGFDTMNEPQRGYVEVNDLSQPYGELDMGICPTPWQSMLLGSGYTQKINHLERTFFGTRNFGQVELNPGKKSAWLPGRKCVWRENGVWDLDQNGNPILLQPDYFSKVNGRKVNFTQDYLVPFIKKMIAAFRSVSPEWIGFIESEVNQLSPFWAEAANQNIVYVPHWYDGAALFFKKFSSFLGYDIINKKPVMGKKKVERSFAHQLSMAKQLSKERLGNIPVLIGEIGIPYDMQNKKAYFSGNFSNQIKAMNRSIRALEENLLNYTLWNYTADNTNERGDLWNDEDLSIFSRDQQNNRNDLNSGGRALKAVIRPFPMCTAGEPIMARFDYRSVKFEFEFKGDPSISAPTEIFYPTFQYPDGAEIEISDGNVEMEIKKQLIRYYPGDQSTHRIKLKRK
;
A
#
# COMPACT_ATOMS: atom_id res chain seq x y z
N MET A 1 21.28 -7.76 -11.85
CA MET A 1 20.15 -7.86 -10.88
C MET A 1 20.43 -6.88 -9.75
N ILE A 2 19.43 -6.10 -9.35
CA ILE A 2 19.58 -5.09 -8.29
C ILE A 2 19.67 -5.76 -6.91
N LYS A 3 20.50 -5.20 -6.02
CA LYS A 3 20.62 -5.61 -4.61
C LYS A 3 20.69 -4.40 -3.68
N SER A 4 20.39 -4.60 -2.40
CA SER A 4 20.60 -3.59 -1.36
C SER A 4 22.06 -3.53 -0.91
N LYS A 5 22.62 -2.32 -0.77
CA LYS A 5 23.93 -2.09 -0.14
C LYS A 5 23.91 -0.75 0.60
N GLY A 6 23.99 -0.79 1.92
CA GLY A 6 23.77 0.41 2.73
C GLY A 6 22.42 1.05 2.36
N PRO A 7 22.34 2.38 2.21
CA PRO A 7 21.08 3.06 1.97
C PRO A 7 20.62 3.02 0.50
N TRP A 8 21.32 2.27 -0.37
CA TRP A 8 21.16 2.33 -1.82
C TRP A 8 20.81 0.98 -2.45
N PHE A 9 20.06 1.06 -3.55
CA PHE A 9 19.97 -0.03 -4.53
C PHE A 9 21.19 0.04 -5.44
N ILE A 10 21.83 -1.09 -5.71
CA ILE A 10 23.03 -1.20 -6.54
C ILE A 10 22.79 -2.19 -7.67
N ASP A 11 23.15 -1.82 -8.90
CA ASP A 11 23.12 -2.73 -10.05
C ASP A 11 24.38 -3.59 -10.19
N GLU A 12 24.43 -4.46 -11.19
CA GLU A 12 25.60 -5.31 -11.47
C GLU A 12 26.89 -4.56 -11.82
N PHE A 13 26.80 -3.28 -12.20
CA PHE A 13 27.94 -2.42 -12.51
C PHE A 13 28.42 -1.61 -11.30
N GLY A 14 27.77 -1.75 -10.15
CA GLY A 14 28.09 -0.98 -8.94
C GLY A 14 27.43 0.39 -8.87
N ARG A 15 26.57 0.77 -9.84
CA ARG A 15 25.91 2.07 -9.88
C ARG A 15 24.79 2.15 -8.84
N THR A 16 24.59 3.33 -8.27
CA THR A 16 23.42 3.62 -7.43
C THR A 16 22.18 3.76 -8.30
N VAL A 17 21.18 2.91 -8.06
CA VAL A 17 19.91 2.92 -8.80
C VAL A 17 18.86 3.70 -8.01
N MET A 18 18.11 4.56 -8.69
CA MET A 18 16.87 5.13 -8.16
C MET A 18 15.65 4.49 -8.82
N LEU A 19 14.76 3.97 -7.99
CA LEU A 19 13.49 3.40 -8.40
C LEU A 19 12.38 4.46 -8.30
N ARG A 20 11.76 4.76 -9.43
CA ARG A 20 10.55 5.56 -9.52
C ARG A 20 9.49 4.74 -10.23
N GLY A 21 8.38 4.50 -9.55
CA GLY A 21 7.36 3.60 -10.03
C GLY A 21 5.94 4.00 -9.72
N VAL A 22 5.04 3.05 -9.97
CA VAL A 22 3.62 3.10 -9.60
C VAL A 22 3.22 1.80 -8.92
N ASN A 23 2.21 1.89 -8.06
CA ASN A 23 1.42 0.74 -7.64
C ASN A 23 0.51 0.32 -8.79
N LEU A 24 0.54 -0.96 -9.14
CA LEU A 24 -0.12 -1.50 -10.32
C LEU A 24 -0.97 -2.72 -9.94
N GLY A 25 -2.30 -2.59 -9.81
CA GLY A 25 -3.12 -1.37 -9.87
C GLY A 25 -4.32 -1.46 -8.91
N GLY A 26 -4.95 -0.33 -8.56
CA GLY A 26 -5.94 -0.25 -7.47
C GLY A 26 -7.17 -1.16 -7.67
N SER A 27 -7.61 -1.38 -8.91
CA SER A 27 -8.73 -2.29 -9.20
C SER A 27 -8.38 -3.78 -9.05
N THR A 28 -7.10 -4.13 -8.85
CA THR A 28 -6.64 -5.50 -8.56
C THR A 28 -7.16 -6.03 -7.23
N LYS A 29 -7.63 -5.14 -6.36
CA LYS A 29 -8.28 -5.44 -5.08
C LYS A 29 -9.58 -6.23 -5.23
N VAL A 30 -10.19 -6.24 -6.41
CA VAL A 30 -11.49 -6.89 -6.66
C VAL A 30 -11.47 -7.77 -7.92
N PRO A 31 -12.25 -8.87 -7.93
CA PRO A 31 -12.28 -9.78 -9.06
C PRO A 31 -12.84 -9.13 -10.34
N THR A 32 -12.44 -9.65 -11.49
CA THR A 32 -13.00 -9.26 -12.80
C THR A 32 -14.33 -9.96 -13.07
N ARG A 33 -14.46 -11.22 -12.62
CA ARG A 33 -15.65 -12.05 -12.84
C ARG A 33 -16.04 -12.81 -11.56
N PRO A 34 -17.31 -12.73 -11.12
CA PRO A 34 -18.27 -11.68 -11.49
C PRO A 34 -17.68 -10.28 -11.22
N ASN A 35 -18.29 -9.22 -11.76
CA ASN A 35 -17.77 -7.86 -11.59
C ASN A 35 -17.69 -7.48 -10.10
N GLY A 36 -16.48 -7.47 -9.54
CA GLY A 36 -16.22 -7.26 -8.12
C GLY A 36 -16.20 -5.81 -7.66
N ALA A 37 -16.46 -4.84 -8.54
CA ALA A 37 -16.49 -3.43 -8.17
C ALA A 37 -17.36 -3.21 -6.92
N THR A 38 -16.88 -2.42 -5.96
CA THR A 38 -17.44 -2.46 -4.60
C THR A 38 -18.87 -1.92 -4.48
N TYR A 39 -19.30 -1.09 -5.43
CA TYR A 39 -20.68 -0.61 -5.50
C TYR A 39 -21.65 -1.68 -6.01
N ASN A 40 -21.15 -2.77 -6.59
CA ASN A 40 -21.96 -3.86 -7.13
C ASN A 40 -22.22 -4.94 -6.06
N PRO A 41 -23.47 -5.14 -5.59
CA PRO A 41 -23.80 -6.18 -4.63
C PRO A 41 -23.95 -7.58 -5.25
N GLU A 42 -24.10 -7.67 -6.58
CA GLU A 42 -24.40 -8.92 -7.27
C GLU A 42 -23.29 -9.95 -7.07
N GLY A 43 -23.66 -11.15 -6.61
CA GLY A 43 -22.72 -12.25 -6.39
C GLY A 43 -21.67 -11.99 -5.30
N PHE A 44 -21.77 -10.91 -4.50
CA PHE A 44 -20.70 -10.52 -3.56
C PHE A 44 -20.26 -11.64 -2.61
N PHE A 45 -21.21 -12.43 -2.10
CA PHE A 45 -20.95 -13.53 -1.17
C PHE A 45 -20.55 -14.85 -1.86
N GLU A 46 -20.53 -14.93 -3.20
CA GLU A 46 -20.12 -16.12 -3.97
C GLU A 46 -18.59 -16.16 -4.15
N HIS A 47 -17.87 -16.00 -3.04
CA HIS A 47 -16.42 -15.73 -3.02
C HIS A 47 -15.52 -16.85 -3.54
N ARG A 48 -16.03 -18.09 -3.59
CA ARG A 48 -15.29 -19.26 -4.06
C ARG A 48 -15.31 -19.42 -5.58
N GLN A 49 -16.12 -18.64 -6.29
CA GLN A 49 -16.28 -18.70 -7.74
C GLN A 49 -15.99 -17.33 -8.36
N VAL A 50 -14.77 -16.84 -8.11
CA VAL A 50 -14.31 -15.54 -8.61
C VAL A 50 -13.07 -15.73 -9.48
N SER A 51 -12.78 -14.77 -10.35
CA SER A 51 -11.58 -14.77 -11.16
C SER A 51 -10.95 -13.39 -11.11
N PHE A 52 -9.63 -13.36 -10.94
CA PHE A 52 -8.80 -12.15 -11.00
C PHE A 52 -8.03 -12.04 -12.33
N VAL A 53 -8.18 -13.01 -13.23
CA VAL A 53 -7.64 -12.96 -14.59
C VAL A 53 -8.07 -11.66 -15.28
N GLY A 54 -7.09 -10.92 -15.81
CA GLY A 54 -7.31 -9.58 -16.38
C GLY A 54 -7.13 -8.41 -15.41
N ARG A 55 -6.69 -8.64 -14.16
CA ARG A 55 -6.16 -7.58 -13.27
C ARG A 55 -4.63 -7.54 -13.32
N PRO A 56 -3.97 -6.40 -13.49
CA PRO A 56 -4.48 -5.04 -13.50
C PRO A 56 -5.18 -4.62 -14.82
N PHE A 57 -5.00 -5.37 -15.90
CA PHE A 57 -5.68 -5.16 -17.19
C PHE A 57 -5.56 -6.40 -18.10
N PRO A 58 -6.42 -6.54 -19.13
CA PRO A 58 -6.32 -7.65 -20.09
C PRO A 58 -4.96 -7.71 -20.81
N LEU A 59 -4.53 -8.91 -21.23
CA LEU A 59 -3.21 -9.11 -21.85
C LEU A 59 -3.06 -8.32 -23.16
N GLU A 60 -4.14 -8.13 -23.91
CA GLU A 60 -4.19 -7.35 -25.14
C GLU A 60 -3.95 -5.84 -24.93
N GLU A 61 -4.13 -5.32 -23.71
CA GLU A 61 -3.87 -3.91 -23.39
C GLU A 61 -2.47 -3.68 -22.80
N THR A 62 -1.70 -4.74 -22.57
CA THR A 62 -0.40 -4.67 -21.88
C THR A 62 0.59 -3.71 -22.55
N ASP A 63 0.74 -3.81 -23.88
CA ASP A 63 1.66 -2.96 -24.65
C ASP A 63 1.27 -1.48 -24.53
N GLU A 64 -0.03 -1.16 -24.54
CA GLU A 64 -0.56 0.20 -24.39
C GLU A 64 -0.14 0.79 -23.02
N HIS A 65 -0.39 0.04 -21.95
CA HIS A 65 -0.15 0.48 -20.59
C HIS A 65 1.33 0.57 -20.24
N TYR A 66 2.13 -0.43 -20.65
CA TYR A 66 3.56 -0.43 -20.37
C TYR A 66 4.33 0.58 -21.22
N ALA A 67 3.98 0.79 -22.49
CA ALA A 67 4.56 1.86 -23.30
C ALA A 67 4.31 3.23 -22.68
N ARG A 68 3.09 3.47 -22.19
CA ARG A 68 2.73 4.70 -21.48
C ARG A 68 3.57 4.89 -20.22
N LEU A 69 3.59 3.91 -19.32
CA LEU A 69 4.34 4.01 -18.06
C LEU A 69 5.85 4.22 -18.30
N ARG A 70 6.44 3.56 -19.32
CA ARG A 70 7.83 3.80 -19.72
C ARG A 70 8.04 5.20 -20.29
N SER A 71 7.10 5.70 -21.11
CA SER A 71 7.19 7.06 -21.66
C SER A 71 7.12 8.13 -20.56
N TRP A 72 6.47 7.84 -19.43
CA TRP A 72 6.40 8.72 -18.26
C TRP A 72 7.64 8.64 -17.36
N GLY A 73 8.57 7.74 -17.66
CA GLY A 73 9.86 7.60 -16.98
C GLY A 73 9.88 6.60 -15.84
N PHE A 74 8.79 5.87 -15.61
CA PHE A 74 8.77 4.86 -14.56
C PHE A 74 9.69 3.69 -14.94
N ASN A 75 10.48 3.25 -13.97
CA ASN A 75 11.37 2.09 -14.10
C ASN A 75 11.04 0.95 -13.13
N CYS A 76 10.11 1.18 -12.20
CA CYS A 76 9.72 0.21 -11.18
C CYS A 76 8.20 0.02 -11.13
N LEU A 77 7.73 -1.18 -10.83
CA LEU A 77 6.33 -1.51 -10.58
C LEU A 77 6.22 -2.24 -9.23
N ARG A 78 5.42 -1.68 -8.31
CA ARG A 78 4.88 -2.42 -7.15
C ARG A 78 3.63 -3.14 -7.67
N PHE A 79 3.77 -4.42 -7.98
CA PHE A 79 2.73 -5.20 -8.67
C PHE A 79 1.87 -5.90 -7.64
N LEU A 80 0.60 -5.50 -7.55
CA LEU A 80 -0.32 -5.98 -6.53
C LEU A 80 -0.80 -7.39 -6.86
N VAL A 81 -0.77 -8.26 -5.85
CA VAL A 81 -1.38 -9.60 -5.87
C VAL A 81 -2.09 -9.79 -4.54
N THR A 82 -3.40 -10.03 -4.57
CA THR A 82 -4.13 -10.39 -3.34
C THR A 82 -4.00 -11.88 -3.08
N TRP A 83 -4.04 -12.28 -1.82
CA TRP A 83 -4.08 -13.70 -1.46
C TRP A 83 -5.32 -14.38 -2.06
N GLU A 84 -6.44 -13.67 -2.09
CA GLU A 84 -7.68 -14.14 -2.72
C GLU A 84 -7.51 -14.45 -4.21
N ALA A 85 -6.76 -13.64 -4.97
CA ALA A 85 -6.52 -13.93 -6.38
C ALA A 85 -5.83 -15.29 -6.60
N VAL A 86 -5.02 -15.74 -5.64
CA VAL A 86 -4.26 -16.99 -5.73
C VAL A 86 -5.03 -18.18 -5.17
N GLU A 87 -5.83 -18.01 -4.11
CA GLU A 87 -6.38 -19.13 -3.32
C GLU A 87 -7.86 -18.89 -2.91
N HIS A 88 -8.68 -18.28 -3.77
CA HIS A 88 -10.10 -17.98 -3.46
C HIS A 88 -10.97 -19.23 -3.26
N ALA A 89 -10.75 -20.30 -4.03
CA ALA A 89 -11.62 -21.47 -4.06
C ALA A 89 -11.64 -22.24 -2.73
N GLY A 90 -10.54 -22.20 -1.99
CA GLY A 90 -10.39 -22.85 -0.69
C GLY A 90 -8.93 -23.11 -0.32
N PRO A 91 -8.67 -23.56 0.92
CA PRO A 91 -7.32 -23.84 1.40
C PRO A 91 -6.64 -24.92 0.53
N GLY A 92 -5.46 -24.60 0.01
CA GLY A 92 -4.63 -25.44 -0.85
C GLY A 92 -5.11 -25.52 -2.31
N ILE A 93 -6.16 -24.80 -2.69
CA ILE A 93 -6.73 -24.83 -4.05
C ILE A 93 -6.33 -23.53 -4.77
N TYR A 94 -5.23 -23.61 -5.51
CA TYR A 94 -4.65 -22.46 -6.20
C TYR A 94 -5.27 -22.23 -7.58
N ASP A 95 -5.50 -20.96 -7.94
CA ASP A 95 -5.97 -20.54 -9.25
C ASP A 95 -4.81 -20.52 -10.27
N GLU A 96 -4.61 -21.63 -10.97
CA GLU A 96 -3.57 -21.74 -12.00
C GLU A 96 -3.84 -20.86 -13.22
N GLU A 97 -5.11 -20.55 -13.55
CA GLU A 97 -5.45 -19.65 -14.66
C GLU A 97 -4.97 -18.23 -14.35
N TYR A 98 -5.22 -17.76 -13.12
CA TYR A 98 -4.69 -16.49 -12.63
C TYR A 98 -3.16 -16.48 -12.62
N LEU A 99 -2.51 -17.55 -12.14
CA LEU A 99 -1.05 -17.61 -12.09
C LEU A 99 -0.41 -17.62 -13.50
N ASP A 100 -1.02 -18.29 -14.48
CA ASP A 100 -0.56 -18.28 -15.88
C ASP A 100 -0.71 -16.88 -16.49
N TYR A 101 -1.86 -16.24 -16.27
CA TYR A 101 -2.07 -14.85 -16.67
C TYR A 101 -1.06 -13.91 -16.00
N LEU A 102 -0.80 -14.08 -14.69
CA LEU A 102 0.17 -13.28 -13.92
C LEU A 102 1.58 -13.39 -14.52
N TYR A 103 1.98 -14.58 -14.93
CA TYR A 103 3.27 -14.78 -15.60
C TYR A 103 3.37 -13.96 -16.89
N GLU A 104 2.37 -14.02 -17.77
CA GLU A 104 2.42 -13.31 -19.05
C GLU A 104 2.41 -11.78 -18.88
N VAL A 105 1.59 -11.25 -17.96
CA VAL A 105 1.56 -9.79 -17.71
C VAL A 105 2.87 -9.29 -17.09
N VAL A 106 3.48 -10.02 -16.14
CA VAL A 106 4.76 -9.64 -15.52
C VAL A 106 5.93 -9.83 -16.49
N LYS A 107 5.92 -10.89 -17.31
CA LYS A 107 6.91 -11.09 -18.38
C LYS A 107 6.90 -9.92 -19.34
N LYS A 108 5.71 -9.46 -19.75
CA LYS A 108 5.57 -8.28 -20.60
C LYS A 108 6.12 -7.02 -19.95
N ALA A 109 5.93 -6.81 -18.64
CA ALA A 109 6.58 -5.71 -17.93
C ALA A 109 8.12 -5.77 -18.06
N GLY A 110 8.71 -6.98 -18.00
CA GLY A 110 10.13 -7.19 -18.21
C GLY A 110 10.62 -6.80 -19.61
N GLU A 111 9.83 -7.09 -20.66
CA GLU A 111 10.14 -6.69 -22.05
C GLU A 111 10.21 -5.16 -22.22
N TYR A 112 9.49 -4.41 -21.40
CA TYR A 112 9.53 -2.95 -21.33
C TYR A 112 10.63 -2.40 -20.39
N GLY A 113 11.44 -3.28 -19.79
CA GLY A 113 12.57 -2.91 -18.94
C GLY A 113 12.16 -2.42 -17.55
N PHE A 114 11.00 -2.83 -17.04
CA PHE A 114 10.62 -2.57 -15.66
C PHE A 114 11.33 -3.50 -14.68
N TYR A 115 11.69 -2.94 -13.53
CA TYR A 115 11.90 -3.69 -12.31
C TYR A 115 10.56 -3.94 -11.64
N VAL A 116 10.30 -5.17 -11.22
CA VAL A 116 9.02 -5.57 -10.60
C VAL A 116 9.29 -6.15 -9.23
N PHE A 117 8.55 -5.72 -8.22
CA PHE A 117 8.41 -6.47 -6.99
C PHE A 117 6.94 -6.74 -6.73
N ILE A 118 6.67 -7.95 -6.24
CA ILE A 118 5.31 -8.40 -5.98
C ILE A 118 4.90 -7.91 -4.60
N ASP A 119 3.73 -7.29 -4.52
CA ASP A 119 3.12 -6.81 -3.29
C ASP A 119 1.92 -7.71 -2.95
N PRO A 120 2.05 -8.60 -1.95
CA PRO A 120 0.94 -9.30 -1.32
C PRO A 120 -0.04 -8.31 -0.65
N HIS A 121 -0.92 -7.74 -1.46
CA HIS A 121 -1.74 -6.60 -1.10
C HIS A 121 -2.95 -7.00 -0.25
N GLN A 122 -3.29 -6.13 0.70
CA GLN A 122 -4.50 -6.21 1.51
C GLN A 122 -4.83 -4.84 2.07
N ASP A 123 -6.12 -4.56 2.21
CA ASP A 123 -6.64 -3.51 3.08
C ASP A 123 -7.65 -4.11 4.04
N VAL A 124 -7.51 -3.77 5.33
CA VAL A 124 -8.40 -4.24 6.41
C VAL A 124 -8.76 -5.72 6.30
N TYR A 125 -7.78 -6.56 5.96
CA TYR A 125 -7.82 -8.03 5.87
C TYR A 125 -8.48 -8.64 4.62
N SER A 126 -9.70 -8.27 4.25
CA SER A 126 -10.50 -8.97 3.23
C SER A 126 -11.59 -8.09 2.62
N ARG A 127 -12.09 -8.46 1.43
CA ARG A 127 -13.26 -7.82 0.79
C ARG A 127 -14.49 -7.81 1.70
N PHE A 128 -14.63 -8.81 2.56
CA PHE A 128 -15.76 -8.93 3.47
C PHE A 128 -15.62 -8.10 4.74
N SER A 129 -14.41 -7.67 5.08
CA SER A 129 -14.16 -6.71 6.16
C SER A 129 -14.00 -5.28 5.64
N GLY A 130 -14.37 -5.02 4.38
CA GLY A 130 -14.46 -3.68 3.79
C GLY A 130 -13.21 -3.22 3.06
N GLY A 131 -12.27 -4.11 2.79
CA GLY A 131 -11.11 -3.83 1.95
C GLY A 131 -10.83 -4.92 0.93
N ASP A 132 -9.69 -5.60 1.03
CA ASP A 132 -9.24 -6.68 0.12
C ASP A 132 -8.11 -7.51 0.74
N GLY A 133 -7.60 -8.51 0.02
CA GLY A 133 -6.46 -9.30 0.44
C GLY A 133 -6.81 -10.77 0.67
N ALA A 134 -7.16 -11.14 1.89
CA ALA A 134 -7.42 -12.52 2.28
C ALA A 134 -8.74 -13.07 1.69
N PRO A 135 -8.74 -14.34 1.23
CA PRO A 135 -9.92 -14.99 0.69
C PRO A 135 -10.99 -15.24 1.76
N GLY A 136 -12.26 -15.24 1.35
CA GLY A 136 -13.41 -15.37 2.26
C GLY A 136 -13.42 -16.65 3.10
N TRP A 137 -12.78 -17.73 2.63
CA TRP A 137 -12.69 -18.98 3.41
C TRP A 137 -11.90 -18.82 4.72
N THR A 138 -11.03 -17.81 4.83
CA THR A 138 -10.29 -17.54 6.07
C THR A 138 -11.22 -17.10 7.20
N LEU A 139 -12.22 -16.28 6.87
CA LEU A 139 -13.27 -15.84 7.80
C LEU A 139 -14.14 -17.03 8.22
N GLU A 140 -14.52 -17.89 7.27
CA GLU A 140 -15.27 -19.12 7.56
C GLU A 140 -14.49 -20.09 8.46
N ALA A 141 -13.18 -20.22 8.24
CA ALA A 141 -12.29 -21.04 9.08
C ALA A 141 -12.26 -20.55 10.53
N ALA A 142 -12.19 -19.22 10.75
CA ALA A 142 -12.34 -18.59 12.06
C ALA A 142 -13.76 -18.73 12.65
N GLY A 143 -14.74 -19.20 11.86
CA GLY A 143 -16.12 -19.39 12.27
C GLY A 143 -17.02 -18.18 12.05
N LEU A 144 -16.57 -17.16 11.30
CA LEU A 144 -17.35 -15.96 11.01
C LEU A 144 -18.30 -16.18 9.84
N ASP A 145 -19.51 -15.61 9.94
CA ASP A 145 -20.52 -15.55 8.89
C ASP A 145 -20.58 -14.13 8.31
N MET A 146 -19.92 -13.96 7.17
CA MET A 146 -19.79 -12.70 6.46
C MET A 146 -21.15 -12.08 6.07
N LYS A 147 -22.20 -12.90 5.92
CA LYS A 147 -23.54 -12.43 5.52
C LYS A 147 -24.22 -11.59 6.60
N HIS A 148 -23.76 -11.68 7.85
CA HIS A 148 -24.35 -10.96 8.98
C HIS A 148 -23.49 -9.79 9.48
N PHE A 149 -22.42 -9.42 8.76
CA PHE A 149 -21.49 -8.38 9.23
C PHE A 149 -22.13 -6.99 9.27
N LYS A 150 -23.06 -6.68 8.37
CA LYS A 150 -23.79 -5.41 8.37
C LYS A 150 -24.67 -5.29 9.61
N GLU A 151 -25.48 -6.31 9.88
CA GLU A 151 -26.46 -6.32 10.98
C GLU A 151 -25.76 -6.26 12.34
N THR A 152 -24.64 -6.99 12.45
CA THR A 152 -23.82 -7.05 13.67
C THR A 152 -22.86 -5.86 13.79
N GLY A 153 -22.64 -5.10 12.72
CA GLY A 153 -21.61 -4.06 12.69
C GLY A 153 -20.17 -4.60 12.73
N ALA A 154 -19.97 -5.89 12.46
CA ALA A 154 -18.64 -6.51 12.41
C ALA A 154 -17.74 -5.93 11.31
N ALA A 155 -18.36 -5.42 10.24
CA ALA A 155 -17.72 -4.62 9.20
C ALA A 155 -18.75 -3.71 8.52
N ILE A 156 -18.28 -2.60 7.95
CA ILE A 156 -19.02 -1.77 6.99
C ILE A 156 -18.39 -1.96 5.61
N VAL A 157 -19.18 -2.44 4.65
CA VAL A 157 -18.73 -2.72 3.27
C VAL A 157 -19.69 -2.10 2.27
N HIS A 158 -19.16 -1.58 1.15
CA HIS A 158 -19.95 -0.84 0.16
C HIS A 158 -21.11 -1.67 -0.39
N GLN A 159 -20.88 -2.93 -0.75
CA GLN A 159 -21.87 -3.84 -1.35
C GLN A 159 -23.12 -4.02 -0.49
N THR A 160 -22.98 -4.00 0.84
CA THR A 160 -24.13 -4.14 1.76
C THR A 160 -24.62 -2.80 2.27
N HIS A 161 -23.78 -1.76 2.30
CA HIS A 161 -24.16 -0.40 2.69
C HIS A 161 -25.01 0.27 1.60
N GLY A 162 -24.60 0.14 0.34
CA GLY A 162 -25.16 0.82 -0.82
C GLY A 162 -24.61 2.23 -1.04
N ASP A 163 -25.08 2.88 -2.10
CA ASP A 163 -24.75 4.27 -2.41
C ASP A 163 -25.61 5.26 -1.59
N PRO A 164 -25.04 6.42 -1.19
CA PRO A 164 -23.63 6.78 -1.29
C PRO A 164 -22.78 6.12 -0.20
N PHE A 165 -21.64 5.53 -0.57
CA PHE A 165 -20.71 5.01 0.42
C PHE A 165 -19.96 6.14 1.15
N PRO A 166 -19.89 6.14 2.50
CA PRO A 166 -19.24 7.23 3.23
C PRO A 166 -17.74 7.32 2.95
N ARG A 167 -17.25 8.53 2.65
CA ARG A 167 -15.83 8.77 2.32
C ARG A 167 -14.92 8.40 3.49
N MET A 168 -13.81 7.71 3.20
CA MET A 168 -12.78 7.34 4.18
C MET A 168 -13.32 6.58 5.40
N ILE A 169 -14.48 5.89 5.28
CA ILE A 169 -15.04 5.10 6.37
C ILE A 169 -14.42 3.71 6.46
N TRP A 170 -13.99 3.16 5.33
CA TRP A 170 -13.46 1.80 5.23
C TRP A 170 -12.28 1.50 6.18
N PRO A 171 -11.34 2.43 6.48
CA PRO A 171 -10.23 2.10 7.39
C PRO A 171 -10.69 1.90 8.84
N THR A 172 -11.89 2.37 9.21
CA THR A 172 -12.46 2.13 10.55
C THR A 172 -12.73 0.64 10.78
N ASN A 173 -12.83 -0.17 9.72
CA ASN A 173 -12.98 -1.61 9.83
C ASN A 173 -11.80 -2.29 10.51
N ALA A 174 -10.59 -1.71 10.45
CA ALA A 174 -9.39 -2.23 11.14
C ALA A 174 -9.64 -2.51 12.64
N TYR A 175 -10.56 -1.76 13.25
CA TYR A 175 -10.87 -1.82 14.67
C TYR A 175 -12.20 -2.52 14.99
N LYS A 176 -12.97 -2.90 13.97
CA LYS A 176 -14.23 -3.65 14.13
C LYS A 176 -13.97 -5.15 14.22
N LEU A 177 -14.99 -5.88 14.69
CA LEU A 177 -14.89 -7.29 15.03
C LEU A 177 -14.18 -8.14 13.97
N ALA A 178 -14.56 -8.00 12.68
CA ALA A 178 -14.06 -8.87 11.64
C ALA A 178 -12.54 -8.72 11.44
N ALA A 179 -12.06 -7.57 10.97
CA ALA A 179 -10.64 -7.38 10.69
C ALA A 179 -9.79 -7.50 11.97
N ALA A 180 -10.24 -6.91 13.09
CA ALA A 180 -9.49 -6.95 14.33
C ALA A 180 -9.31 -8.38 14.86
N THR A 181 -10.37 -9.20 14.78
CA THR A 181 -10.27 -10.61 15.15
C THR A 181 -9.30 -11.34 14.23
N MET A 182 -9.47 -11.19 12.91
CA MET A 182 -8.68 -11.93 11.94
C MET A 182 -7.19 -11.60 12.00
N PHE A 183 -6.80 -10.33 12.15
CA PHE A 183 -5.40 -9.96 12.34
C PHE A 183 -4.83 -10.50 13.65
N THR A 184 -5.62 -10.50 14.73
CA THR A 184 -5.18 -11.07 16.01
C THR A 184 -4.92 -12.57 15.87
N LEU A 185 -5.84 -13.30 15.22
CA LEU A 185 -5.68 -14.74 14.97
C LEU A 185 -4.49 -15.01 14.03
N PHE A 186 -4.31 -14.20 12.99
CA PHE A 186 -3.26 -14.35 11.98
C PHE A 186 -1.86 -14.11 12.55
N PHE A 187 -1.68 -13.11 13.42
CA PHE A 187 -0.35 -12.76 13.94
C PHE A 187 -0.05 -13.36 15.32
N ALA A 188 -1.05 -13.46 16.18
CA ALA A 188 -0.88 -13.76 17.61
C ALA A 188 -1.90 -14.78 18.15
N GLY A 189 -2.54 -15.57 17.27
CA GLY A 189 -3.52 -16.58 17.65
C GLY A 189 -2.96 -17.67 18.57
N ASN A 190 -1.68 -18.00 18.48
CA ASN A 190 -1.06 -19.01 19.36
C ASN A 190 -1.02 -18.55 20.82
N ASP A 191 -0.91 -17.24 21.07
CA ASP A 191 -0.86 -16.67 22.41
C ASP A 191 -2.24 -16.26 22.93
N PHE A 192 -3.08 -15.66 22.07
CA PHE A 192 -4.39 -15.10 22.47
C PHE A 192 -5.59 -15.96 22.08
N ALA A 193 -5.42 -16.99 21.26
CA ALA A 193 -6.50 -17.89 20.88
C ALA A 193 -6.05 -19.36 20.83
N PRO A 194 -5.35 -19.88 21.86
CA PRO A 194 -4.75 -21.23 21.82
C PRO A 194 -5.78 -22.36 21.66
N ASN A 195 -7.04 -22.14 22.03
CA ASN A 195 -8.12 -23.12 21.86
C ASN A 195 -8.74 -23.10 20.45
N THR A 196 -8.40 -22.12 19.62
CA THR A 196 -8.99 -21.95 18.29
C THR A 196 -8.20 -22.76 17.28
N LEU A 197 -8.74 -23.94 16.95
CA LEU A 197 -8.14 -24.88 15.99
C LEU A 197 -8.94 -24.94 14.69
N VAL A 198 -8.23 -25.09 13.57
CA VAL A 198 -8.79 -25.39 12.25
C VAL A 198 -8.13 -26.67 11.77
N GLU A 199 -8.92 -27.70 11.48
CA GLU A 199 -8.41 -29.02 11.09
C GLU A 199 -7.37 -29.59 12.08
N GLY A 200 -7.59 -29.34 13.38
CA GLY A 200 -6.70 -29.77 14.46
C GLY A 200 -5.40 -28.98 14.60
N LYS A 201 -5.19 -27.94 13.79
CA LYS A 201 -4.01 -27.06 13.86
C LYS A 201 -4.36 -25.72 14.49
N PRO A 202 -3.42 -25.08 15.24
CA PRO A 202 -3.61 -23.70 15.68
C PRO A 202 -3.93 -22.78 14.51
N ILE A 203 -4.95 -21.93 14.66
CA ILE A 203 -5.44 -21.09 13.56
C ILE A 203 -4.39 -20.13 13.00
N GLN A 204 -3.47 -19.63 13.84
CA GLN A 204 -2.34 -18.80 13.40
C GLN A 204 -1.46 -19.55 12.40
N ASP A 205 -1.02 -20.76 12.78
CA ASP A 205 -0.14 -21.57 11.94
C ASP A 205 -0.87 -22.01 10.68
N TYR A 206 -2.16 -22.36 10.79
CA TYR A 206 -2.99 -22.70 9.64
C TYR A 206 -3.03 -21.54 8.63
N MET A 207 -3.41 -20.34 9.05
CA MET A 207 -3.52 -19.18 8.16
C MET A 207 -2.18 -18.72 7.60
N GLN A 208 -1.14 -18.60 8.43
CA GLN A 208 0.18 -18.16 7.97
C GLN A 208 0.77 -19.13 6.96
N ASN A 209 0.66 -20.45 7.19
CA ASN A 209 1.20 -21.43 6.25
C ASN A 209 0.50 -21.36 4.89
N HIS A 210 -0.83 -21.26 4.86
CA HIS A 210 -1.56 -21.08 3.59
C HIS A 210 -1.16 -19.78 2.87
N TYR A 211 -1.02 -18.67 3.60
CA TYR A 211 -0.53 -17.42 3.04
C TYR A 211 0.89 -17.56 2.43
N PHE A 212 1.82 -18.16 3.18
CA PHE A 212 3.19 -18.38 2.70
C PHE A 212 3.24 -19.31 1.49
N ASP A 213 2.46 -20.40 1.50
CA ASP A 213 2.41 -21.35 0.40
C ASP A 213 1.79 -20.72 -0.86
N SER A 214 0.75 -19.89 -0.71
CA SER A 214 0.17 -19.11 -1.80
C SER A 214 1.17 -18.14 -2.41
N MET A 215 1.88 -17.35 -1.61
CA MET A 215 2.91 -16.45 -2.14
C MET A 215 4.11 -17.20 -2.70
N LYS A 216 4.43 -18.39 -2.16
CA LYS A 216 5.43 -19.30 -2.73
C LYS A 216 5.02 -19.84 -4.09
N LYS A 217 3.72 -20.05 -4.36
CA LYS A 217 3.22 -20.41 -5.71
C LYS A 217 3.46 -19.29 -6.71
N VAL A 218 3.18 -18.04 -6.33
CA VAL A 218 3.50 -16.85 -7.14
C VAL A 218 5.00 -16.79 -7.42
N ALA A 219 5.83 -16.93 -6.38
CA ALA A 219 7.29 -17.02 -6.51
C ALA A 219 7.74 -18.11 -7.50
N ILE A 220 7.22 -19.33 -7.39
CA ILE A 220 7.59 -20.44 -8.30
C ILE A 220 7.24 -20.09 -9.74
N LYS A 221 6.05 -19.51 -9.99
CA LYS A 221 5.61 -19.14 -11.33
C LYS A 221 6.51 -18.07 -11.95
N LEU A 222 6.95 -17.08 -11.14
CA LEU A 222 7.71 -15.93 -11.62
C LEU A 222 9.24 -16.08 -11.60
N LYS A 223 9.78 -17.16 -11.02
CA LYS A 223 11.23 -17.33 -10.75
C LYS A 223 12.18 -17.14 -11.93
N ASN A 224 11.71 -17.38 -13.16
CA ASN A 224 12.54 -17.27 -14.37
C ASN A 224 12.52 -15.87 -15.00
N LEU A 225 11.71 -14.94 -14.47
CA LEU A 225 11.61 -13.57 -14.97
C LEU A 225 12.64 -12.68 -14.28
N THR A 226 13.67 -12.25 -15.02
CA THR A 226 14.77 -11.44 -14.49
C THR A 226 14.35 -10.04 -14.05
N CYS A 227 13.18 -9.57 -14.49
CA CYS A 227 12.60 -8.30 -14.05
C CYS A 227 12.09 -8.36 -12.61
N VAL A 228 11.78 -9.54 -12.07
CA VAL A 228 11.27 -9.72 -10.72
C VAL A 228 12.43 -9.66 -9.73
N MET A 229 12.45 -8.60 -8.92
CA MET A 229 13.49 -8.32 -7.95
C MET A 229 13.25 -8.99 -6.59
N GLY A 230 11.99 -9.29 -6.28
CA GLY A 230 11.60 -9.84 -4.98
C GLY A 230 10.15 -9.55 -4.62
N PHE A 231 9.86 -9.66 -3.34
CA PHE A 231 8.51 -9.64 -2.78
C PHE A 231 8.46 -8.71 -1.56
N ASP A 232 7.36 -7.97 -1.44
CA ASP A 232 6.89 -7.47 -0.17
C ASP A 232 6.37 -8.62 0.70
N THR A 233 6.34 -8.38 2.00
CA THR A 233 5.89 -9.35 3.00
C THR A 233 4.39 -9.29 3.24
N MET A 234 3.83 -8.08 3.30
CA MET A 234 2.39 -7.80 3.46
C MET A 234 2.20 -6.28 3.42
N ASN A 235 1.27 -5.80 2.58
CA ASN A 235 0.86 -4.40 2.58
C ASN A 235 0.27 -3.99 3.94
N GLU A 236 0.72 -2.88 4.52
CA GLU A 236 0.12 -2.19 5.68
C GLU A 236 -0.39 -3.14 6.80
N PRO A 237 0.49 -3.98 7.39
CA PRO A 237 0.07 -4.99 8.36
C PRO A 237 -0.58 -4.34 9.59
N GLN A 238 -1.73 -4.86 10.01
CA GLN A 238 -2.50 -4.36 11.17
C GLN A 238 -2.38 -5.31 12.36
N ARG A 239 -2.34 -4.76 13.57
CA ARG A 239 -2.14 -5.55 14.79
C ARG A 239 -3.39 -6.23 15.36
N GLY A 240 -4.56 -5.93 14.83
CA GLY A 240 -5.83 -6.34 15.42
C GLY A 240 -5.96 -5.83 16.87
N TYR A 241 -6.28 -6.73 17.81
CA TYR A 241 -6.41 -6.42 19.24
C TYR A 241 -5.08 -6.43 20.00
N VAL A 242 -3.97 -6.86 19.41
CA VAL A 242 -2.67 -6.93 20.10
C VAL A 242 -2.28 -5.55 20.64
N GLU A 243 -1.82 -5.50 21.90
CA GLU A 243 -1.52 -4.28 22.68
C GLU A 243 -2.72 -3.44 23.16
N VAL A 244 -3.97 -3.90 22.96
CA VAL A 244 -5.14 -3.25 23.57
C VAL A 244 -5.14 -3.48 25.08
N ASN A 245 -5.08 -2.37 25.84
CA ASN A 245 -4.96 -2.40 27.31
C ASN A 245 -6.30 -2.47 28.05
N ASP A 246 -7.40 -2.10 27.39
CA ASP A 246 -8.74 -2.17 27.97
C ASP A 246 -9.78 -2.32 26.86
N LEU A 247 -10.39 -3.51 26.78
CA LEU A 247 -11.42 -3.84 25.80
C LEU A 247 -12.73 -3.05 25.98
N SER A 248 -12.93 -2.42 27.14
CA SER A 248 -14.11 -1.59 27.39
C SER A 248 -13.99 -0.17 26.83
N GLN A 249 -12.82 0.23 26.34
CA GLN A 249 -12.56 1.55 25.78
C GLN A 249 -12.50 1.53 24.25
N PRO A 250 -12.83 2.63 23.56
CA PRO A 250 -12.52 2.79 22.15
C PRO A 250 -11.01 2.63 21.90
N TYR A 251 -10.64 2.05 20.76
CA TYR A 251 -9.25 1.93 20.33
C TYR A 251 -9.14 2.11 18.82
N GLY A 252 -7.97 2.58 18.37
CA GLY A 252 -7.70 2.92 16.98
C GLY A 252 -7.40 4.40 16.78
N GLU A 253 -7.03 4.78 15.55
CA GLU A 253 -6.66 6.17 15.20
C GLU A 253 -7.76 6.96 14.47
N LEU A 254 -8.83 6.27 14.06
CA LEU A 254 -9.91 6.82 13.24
C LEU A 254 -11.28 6.64 13.91
N ASP A 255 -11.69 7.70 14.61
CA ASP A 255 -12.99 7.78 15.27
C ASP A 255 -14.05 8.41 14.33
N MET A 256 -14.63 7.61 13.43
CA MET A 256 -15.66 8.07 12.48
C MET A 256 -16.71 7.00 12.19
N GLY A 257 -17.96 7.41 12.01
CA GLY A 257 -19.11 6.54 11.89
C GLY A 257 -19.41 5.80 13.19
N ILE A 258 -19.84 4.54 13.07
CA ILE A 258 -20.19 3.68 14.20
C ILE A 258 -18.91 3.02 14.72
N CYS A 259 -18.41 3.48 15.88
CA CYS A 259 -17.16 3.01 16.48
C CYS A 259 -17.45 2.27 17.80
N PRO A 260 -17.81 0.97 17.77
CA PRO A 260 -17.95 0.19 18.99
C PRO A 260 -16.59 -0.02 19.66
N THR A 261 -16.58 -0.17 20.98
CA THR A 261 -15.40 -0.69 21.70
C THR A 261 -15.15 -2.16 21.30
N PRO A 262 -13.95 -2.71 21.53
CA PRO A 262 -13.71 -4.14 21.34
C PRO A 262 -14.75 -5.01 22.04
N TRP A 263 -15.08 -4.67 23.29
CA TRP A 263 -16.06 -5.40 24.06
C TRP A 263 -17.46 -5.35 23.43
N GLN A 264 -17.92 -4.14 23.06
CA GLN A 264 -19.19 -3.98 22.37
C GLN A 264 -19.22 -4.75 21.04
N SER A 265 -18.10 -4.77 20.30
CA SER A 265 -17.97 -5.51 19.04
C SER A 265 -18.13 -7.03 19.24
N MET A 266 -17.52 -7.59 20.29
CA MET A 266 -17.65 -9.01 20.63
C MET A 266 -19.09 -9.37 21.01
N LEU A 267 -19.77 -8.50 21.77
CA LEU A 267 -21.17 -8.65 22.13
C LEU A 267 -22.10 -8.59 20.91
N LEU A 268 -21.90 -7.57 20.08
CA LEU A 268 -22.65 -7.38 18.84
C LEU A 268 -22.53 -8.61 17.92
N GLY A 269 -21.32 -9.12 17.70
CA GLY A 269 -21.09 -10.34 16.93
C GLY A 269 -21.71 -11.59 17.55
N SER A 270 -21.95 -11.58 18.86
CA SER A 270 -22.57 -12.70 19.58
C SER A 270 -24.09 -12.58 19.69
N GLY A 271 -24.71 -11.61 19.01
CA GLY A 271 -26.17 -11.44 18.98
C GLY A 271 -26.74 -10.51 20.06
N TYR A 272 -25.89 -9.83 20.82
CA TYR A 272 -26.35 -8.85 21.80
C TYR A 272 -26.44 -7.46 21.17
N THR A 273 -27.64 -6.89 21.19
CA THR A 273 -27.89 -5.50 20.77
C THR A 273 -27.09 -4.54 21.64
N GLN A 274 -26.46 -3.52 21.05
CA GLN A 274 -25.68 -2.50 21.76
C GLN A 274 -26.06 -1.09 21.31
N LYS A 275 -25.87 -0.11 22.19
CA LYS A 275 -25.95 1.32 21.86
C LYS A 275 -24.54 1.87 21.65
N ILE A 276 -24.25 2.31 20.43
CA ILE A 276 -22.91 2.73 20.00
C ILE A 276 -22.94 4.22 19.66
N ASN A 277 -21.88 4.94 20.00
CA ASN A 277 -21.74 6.34 19.61
C ASN A 277 -21.55 6.45 18.09
N HIS A 278 -22.24 7.41 17.46
CA HIS A 278 -21.98 7.83 16.10
C HIS A 278 -21.04 9.03 16.13
N LEU A 279 -19.83 8.84 15.64
CA LEU A 279 -18.78 9.85 15.63
C LEU A 279 -18.62 10.46 14.23
N GLU A 280 -18.46 11.77 14.13
CA GLU A 280 -18.09 12.41 12.87
C GLU A 280 -16.83 13.25 13.05
N ARG A 281 -15.93 13.18 12.08
CA ARG A 281 -14.67 13.92 12.10
C ARG A 281 -14.82 15.24 11.36
N THR A 282 -14.69 16.33 12.09
CA THR A 282 -14.68 17.70 11.55
C THR A 282 -13.27 18.25 11.46
N PHE A 283 -13.09 19.42 10.84
CA PHE A 283 -11.81 20.13 10.84
C PHE A 283 -11.30 20.46 12.27
N PHE A 284 -12.21 20.57 13.25
CA PHE A 284 -11.89 20.87 14.65
C PHE A 284 -11.77 19.63 15.54
N GLY A 285 -11.81 18.43 14.95
CA GLY A 285 -11.76 17.15 15.68
C GLY A 285 -13.05 16.36 15.59
N THR A 286 -13.08 15.24 16.32
CA THR A 286 -14.19 14.29 16.37
C THR A 286 -15.31 14.78 17.30
N ARG A 287 -16.56 14.68 16.86
CA ARG A 287 -17.75 14.97 17.67
C ARG A 287 -18.68 13.77 17.71
N ASN A 288 -19.35 13.58 18.84
CA ASN A 288 -20.41 12.59 18.99
C ASN A 288 -21.75 13.17 18.55
N PHE A 289 -22.40 12.52 17.59
CA PHE A 289 -23.70 12.90 17.01
C PHE A 289 -24.87 12.07 17.58
N GLY A 290 -24.65 11.35 18.67
CA GLY A 290 -25.68 10.59 19.38
C GLY A 290 -25.37 9.09 19.43
N GLN A 291 -26.32 8.32 19.94
CA GLN A 291 -26.21 6.86 20.02
C GLN A 291 -27.13 6.20 19.01
N VAL A 292 -26.62 5.15 18.36
CA VAL A 292 -27.35 4.29 17.45
C VAL A 292 -27.44 2.91 18.08
N GLU A 293 -28.64 2.33 18.06
CA GLU A 293 -28.86 0.94 18.44
C GLU A 293 -28.45 0.03 17.27
N LEU A 294 -27.56 -0.92 17.53
CA LEU A 294 -27.00 -1.82 16.51
C LEU A 294 -27.32 -3.28 16.86
N ASN A 295 -27.57 -4.07 15.81
CA ASN A 295 -28.04 -5.46 15.88
C ASN A 295 -29.36 -5.69 16.67
N PRO A 296 -30.46 -4.94 16.42
CA PRO A 296 -31.75 -5.20 17.07
C PRO A 296 -32.35 -6.56 16.71
N GLY A 297 -31.99 -7.09 15.54
CA GLY A 297 -32.40 -8.42 15.07
C GLY A 297 -31.65 -9.59 15.72
N LYS A 298 -30.73 -9.32 16.66
CA LYS A 298 -29.96 -10.32 17.41
C LYS A 298 -29.27 -11.36 16.52
N LYS A 299 -28.77 -10.93 15.36
CA LYS A 299 -28.03 -11.78 14.42
C LYS A 299 -26.66 -12.12 14.98
N SER A 300 -26.14 -13.30 14.63
CA SER A 300 -24.79 -13.68 15.00
C SER A 300 -23.84 -13.42 13.83
N ALA A 301 -22.66 -12.89 14.13
CA ALA A 301 -21.55 -12.79 13.17
C ALA A 301 -20.80 -14.13 13.03
N TRP A 302 -21.24 -15.17 13.75
CA TRP A 302 -20.63 -16.50 13.75
C TRP A 302 -21.52 -17.48 12.99
N LEU A 303 -20.89 -18.43 12.30
CA LEU A 303 -21.57 -19.50 11.58
C LEU A 303 -22.45 -20.34 12.54
N PRO A 304 -23.53 -20.96 12.04
CA PRO A 304 -24.37 -21.84 12.86
C PRO A 304 -23.56 -22.89 13.62
N GLY A 305 -23.79 -22.98 14.93
CA GLY A 305 -23.06 -23.91 15.81
C GLY A 305 -21.69 -23.43 16.29
N ARG A 306 -21.19 -22.28 15.82
CA ARG A 306 -19.94 -21.66 16.28
C ARG A 306 -20.23 -20.59 17.33
N LYS A 307 -19.33 -20.43 18.30
CA LYS A 307 -19.37 -19.36 19.30
C LYS A 307 -18.30 -18.32 18.97
N CYS A 308 -18.37 -17.18 19.66
CA CYS A 308 -17.31 -16.19 19.61
C CYS A 308 -15.98 -16.76 20.08
N VAL A 309 -14.96 -16.68 19.23
CA VAL A 309 -13.60 -17.17 19.54
C VAL A 309 -13.07 -16.57 20.84
N TRP A 310 -13.37 -15.29 21.11
CA TRP A 310 -12.92 -14.63 22.32
C TRP A 310 -13.66 -15.09 23.58
N ARG A 311 -14.91 -15.56 23.44
CA ARG A 311 -15.61 -16.26 24.53
C ARG A 311 -14.98 -17.62 24.80
N GLU A 312 -14.70 -18.38 23.74
CA GLU A 312 -14.08 -19.72 23.83
C GLU A 312 -12.66 -19.69 24.42
N ASN A 313 -11.98 -18.55 24.30
CA ASN A 313 -10.66 -18.30 24.90
C ASN A 313 -10.73 -17.51 26.23
N GLY A 314 -11.93 -17.37 26.83
CA GLY A 314 -12.09 -16.87 28.20
C GLY A 314 -11.93 -15.36 28.38
N VAL A 315 -12.05 -14.57 27.31
CA VAL A 315 -12.01 -13.09 27.40
C VAL A 315 -13.26 -12.57 28.11
N TRP A 316 -14.39 -13.23 27.90
CA TRP A 316 -15.69 -12.89 28.46
C TRP A 316 -16.57 -14.13 28.57
N ASP A 317 -17.61 -14.08 29.40
CA ASP A 317 -18.65 -15.12 29.45
C ASP A 317 -19.98 -14.55 29.96
N LEU A 318 -20.94 -15.40 30.30
CA LEU A 318 -22.21 -15.04 30.93
C LEU A 318 -22.13 -15.19 32.45
N ASP A 319 -22.76 -14.27 33.16
CA ASP A 319 -23.03 -14.44 34.58
C ASP A 319 -24.12 -15.51 34.83
N GLN A 320 -24.41 -15.77 36.11
CA GLN A 320 -25.46 -16.71 36.54
C GLN A 320 -26.87 -16.38 36.02
N ASN A 321 -27.11 -15.14 35.59
CA ASN A 321 -28.40 -14.67 35.06
C ASN A 321 -28.42 -14.66 33.52
N GLY A 322 -27.33 -15.09 32.86
CA GLY A 322 -27.21 -15.08 31.41
C GLY A 322 -26.79 -13.72 30.82
N ASN A 323 -26.35 -12.75 31.64
CA ASN A 323 -25.87 -11.46 31.16
C ASN A 323 -24.38 -11.54 30.79
N PRO A 324 -23.94 -10.92 29.68
CA PRO A 324 -22.53 -10.89 29.34
C PRO A 324 -21.68 -10.07 30.32
N ILE A 325 -20.54 -10.64 30.72
CA ILE A 325 -19.53 -10.01 31.58
C ILE A 325 -18.14 -10.11 30.95
N LEU A 326 -17.40 -9.00 30.96
CA LEU A 326 -16.02 -8.96 30.51
C LEU A 326 -15.11 -9.48 31.63
N LEU A 327 -14.42 -10.60 31.39
CA LEU A 327 -13.60 -11.27 32.40
C LEU A 327 -12.16 -10.75 32.41
N GLN A 328 -11.61 -10.44 31.23
CA GLN A 328 -10.21 -10.04 31.06
C GLN A 328 -10.11 -8.78 30.20
N PRO A 329 -10.23 -7.57 30.79
CA PRO A 329 -10.20 -6.32 30.03
C PRO A 329 -8.88 -6.04 29.32
N ASP A 330 -7.75 -6.49 29.86
CA ASP A 330 -6.40 -6.27 29.32
C ASP A 330 -5.82 -7.49 28.60
N TYR A 331 -6.67 -8.44 28.18
CA TYR A 331 -6.31 -9.76 27.65
C TYR A 331 -5.23 -9.72 26.56
N PHE A 332 -5.28 -8.75 25.64
CA PHE A 332 -4.37 -8.65 24.50
C PHE A 332 -3.10 -7.82 24.76
N SER A 333 -2.93 -7.31 25.99
CA SER A 333 -1.81 -6.44 26.35
C SER A 333 -0.59 -7.20 26.86
N LYS A 334 -0.77 -8.43 27.35
CA LYS A 334 0.27 -9.22 28.02
C LYS A 334 0.17 -10.70 27.69
N VAL A 335 1.34 -11.35 27.63
CA VAL A 335 1.47 -12.82 27.56
C VAL A 335 2.42 -13.24 28.66
N ASN A 336 2.00 -14.21 29.49
CA ASN A 336 2.78 -14.69 30.64
C ASN A 336 3.29 -13.57 31.56
N GLY A 337 2.46 -12.54 31.79
CA GLY A 337 2.78 -11.37 32.62
C GLY A 337 3.68 -10.32 31.96
N ARG A 338 4.21 -10.57 30.76
CA ARG A 338 5.03 -9.60 29.99
C ARG A 338 4.16 -8.81 29.03
N LYS A 339 4.32 -7.48 28.99
CA LYS A 339 3.70 -6.64 27.96
C LYS A 339 4.22 -7.04 26.58
N VAL A 340 3.31 -7.27 25.65
CA VAL A 340 3.65 -7.62 24.27
C VAL A 340 3.98 -6.36 23.46
N ASN A 341 4.79 -6.53 22.41
CA ASN A 341 4.99 -5.53 21.38
C ASN A 341 4.69 -6.14 20.01
N PHE A 342 3.66 -5.62 19.32
CA PHE A 342 3.20 -6.22 18.06
C PHE A 342 4.34 -6.38 17.03
N THR A 343 5.08 -5.29 16.81
CA THR A 343 6.14 -5.24 15.81
C THR A 343 7.24 -6.25 16.10
N GLN A 344 7.76 -6.31 17.33
CA GLN A 344 8.88 -7.21 17.67
C GLN A 344 8.45 -8.65 17.88
N ASP A 345 7.34 -8.88 18.59
CA ASP A 345 6.95 -10.22 19.03
C ASP A 345 6.24 -11.03 17.93
N TYR A 346 5.55 -10.37 16.99
CA TYR A 346 4.72 -11.06 16.00
C TYR A 346 5.02 -10.67 14.54
N LEU A 347 5.18 -9.38 14.23
CA LEU A 347 5.41 -8.94 12.85
C LEU A 347 6.81 -9.32 12.34
N VAL A 348 7.87 -9.10 13.12
CA VAL A 348 9.25 -9.49 12.72
C VAL A 348 9.37 -11.00 12.47
N PRO A 349 8.87 -11.89 13.35
CA PRO A 349 8.84 -13.33 13.05
C PRO A 349 8.08 -13.67 11.77
N PHE A 350 6.92 -13.05 11.53
CA PHE A 350 6.17 -13.22 10.29
C PHE A 350 6.99 -12.80 9.05
N ILE A 351 7.58 -11.61 9.08
CA ILE A 351 8.44 -11.07 8.00
C ILE A 351 9.56 -12.05 7.68
N LYS A 352 10.26 -12.58 8.70
CA LYS A 352 11.35 -13.55 8.50
C LYS A 352 10.87 -14.85 7.84
N LYS A 353 9.71 -15.37 8.26
CA LYS A 353 9.13 -16.58 7.65
C LYS A 353 8.71 -16.34 6.20
N MET A 354 8.07 -15.21 5.91
CA MET A 354 7.66 -14.84 4.56
C MET A 354 8.87 -14.69 3.62
N ILE A 355 9.92 -13.98 4.08
CA ILE A 355 11.19 -13.86 3.34
C ILE A 355 11.81 -15.22 3.08
N ALA A 356 11.86 -16.10 4.08
CA ALA A 356 12.38 -17.46 3.90
C ALA A 356 11.55 -18.27 2.89
N ALA A 357 10.22 -18.09 2.86
CA ALA A 357 9.33 -18.80 1.96
C ALA A 357 9.65 -18.52 0.48
N PHE A 358 9.70 -17.26 0.05
CA PHE A 358 10.04 -16.96 -1.34
C PHE A 358 11.54 -17.12 -1.64
N ARG A 359 12.45 -16.95 -0.66
CA ARG A 359 13.88 -17.23 -0.87
C ARG A 359 14.22 -18.71 -1.00
N SER A 360 13.34 -19.60 -0.52
CA SER A 360 13.46 -21.02 -0.85
C SER A 360 13.30 -21.31 -2.36
N VAL A 361 12.76 -20.35 -3.11
CA VAL A 361 12.64 -20.40 -4.59
C VAL A 361 13.79 -19.64 -5.25
N SER A 362 14.10 -18.43 -4.79
CA SER A 362 15.20 -17.61 -5.29
C SER A 362 15.94 -16.89 -4.15
N PRO A 363 17.14 -17.36 -3.76
CA PRO A 363 17.88 -16.82 -2.62
C PRO A 363 18.26 -15.33 -2.76
N GLU A 364 18.44 -14.87 -3.99
CA GLU A 364 18.91 -13.51 -4.30
C GLU A 364 17.80 -12.45 -4.20
N TRP A 365 16.53 -12.84 -4.10
CA TRP A 365 15.43 -11.87 -4.09
C TRP A 365 15.45 -10.95 -2.87
N ILE A 366 15.11 -9.68 -3.15
CA ILE A 366 14.96 -8.63 -2.15
C ILE A 366 13.72 -8.91 -1.31
N GLY A 367 13.85 -8.81 0.01
CA GLY A 367 12.71 -8.74 0.92
C GLY A 367 12.34 -7.29 1.17
N PHE A 368 11.18 -6.88 0.67
CA PHE A 368 10.58 -5.59 0.99
C PHE A 368 9.77 -5.75 2.27
N ILE A 369 10.00 -4.88 3.25
CA ILE A 369 9.40 -4.98 4.58
C ILE A 369 8.69 -3.70 4.98
N GLU A 370 7.50 -3.87 5.55
CA GLU A 370 6.67 -2.77 6.04
C GLU A 370 6.52 -2.81 7.57
N SER A 371 5.91 -1.77 8.11
CA SER A 371 5.38 -1.71 9.47
C SER A 371 3.91 -1.32 9.41
N GLU A 372 3.20 -1.43 10.54
CA GLU A 372 1.88 -0.81 10.65
C GLU A 372 1.98 0.68 10.29
N VAL A 373 0.96 1.18 9.58
CA VAL A 373 0.92 2.55 9.07
C VAL A 373 1.11 3.55 10.20
N ASN A 374 1.95 4.57 9.98
CA ASN A 374 2.33 5.59 10.97
C ASN A 374 3.00 5.06 12.24
N GLN A 375 3.39 3.79 12.31
CA GLN A 375 4.18 3.24 13.41
C GLN A 375 5.68 3.25 13.10
N LEU A 376 6.48 3.03 14.14
CA LEU A 376 7.94 2.90 14.01
C LEU A 376 8.29 1.62 13.25
N SER A 377 9.38 1.66 12.50
CA SER A 377 9.93 0.47 11.87
C SER A 377 10.30 -0.60 12.91
N PRO A 378 10.42 -1.87 12.51
CA PRO A 378 11.05 -2.89 13.35
C PRO A 378 12.44 -2.48 13.84
N PHE A 379 12.87 -3.06 14.96
CA PHE A 379 14.26 -3.01 15.39
C PHE A 379 14.93 -4.31 14.95
N TRP A 380 15.73 -4.23 13.90
CA TRP A 380 16.40 -5.37 13.29
C TRP A 380 17.66 -4.91 12.57
N ALA A 381 18.72 -4.60 13.34
CA ALA A 381 19.96 -4.07 12.79
C ALA A 381 20.64 -5.04 11.80
N GLU A 382 20.48 -6.34 11.98
CA GLU A 382 21.00 -7.39 11.09
C GLU A 382 20.31 -7.43 9.72
N ALA A 383 19.24 -6.65 9.50
CA ALA A 383 18.66 -6.48 8.17
C ALA A 383 19.68 -5.92 7.16
N ALA A 384 20.66 -5.12 7.62
CA ALA A 384 21.72 -4.57 6.76
C ALA A 384 22.69 -5.60 6.20
N ASN A 385 22.76 -6.79 6.79
CA ASN A 385 23.56 -7.91 6.30
C ASN A 385 22.78 -8.82 5.35
N GLN A 386 21.57 -8.42 4.98
CA GLN A 386 20.65 -9.17 4.13
C GLN A 386 20.19 -8.31 2.96
N ASN A 387 19.62 -8.95 1.93
CA ASN A 387 19.07 -8.24 0.79
C ASN A 387 17.66 -7.68 1.11
N ILE A 388 17.55 -6.66 1.96
CA ILE A 388 16.28 -6.17 2.53
C ILE A 388 16.11 -4.67 2.26
N VAL A 389 14.87 -4.24 2.04
CA VAL A 389 14.48 -2.84 1.82
C VAL A 389 13.33 -2.48 2.75
N TYR A 390 13.39 -1.28 3.33
CA TYR A 390 12.29 -0.73 4.14
C TYR A 390 11.30 0.03 3.26
N VAL A 391 10.01 -0.31 3.37
CA VAL A 391 8.94 0.18 2.50
C VAL A 391 7.80 0.89 3.26
N PRO A 392 8.05 2.04 3.94
CA PRO A 392 6.97 2.76 4.61
C PRO A 392 6.09 3.51 3.61
N HIS A 393 4.86 3.82 4.02
CA HIS A 393 3.93 4.66 3.26
C HIS A 393 3.85 6.08 3.81
N TRP A 394 3.50 7.02 2.93
CA TRP A 394 3.28 8.40 3.35
C TRP A 394 2.24 9.09 2.47
N TYR A 395 1.26 9.71 3.12
CA TYR A 395 0.23 10.51 2.47
C TYR A 395 0.08 11.88 3.11
N ASP A 396 -0.31 12.87 2.29
CA ASP A 396 -0.85 14.13 2.80
C ASP A 396 -2.25 13.87 3.39
N GLY A 397 -2.30 13.52 4.67
CA GLY A 397 -3.53 13.13 5.35
C GLY A 397 -4.66 14.17 5.26
N ALA A 398 -4.33 15.47 5.18
CA ALA A 398 -5.34 16.50 5.01
C ALA A 398 -5.94 16.50 3.59
N ALA A 399 -5.10 16.37 2.56
CA ALA A 399 -5.57 16.29 1.19
C ALA A 399 -6.38 15.01 0.95
N LEU A 400 -5.89 13.87 1.47
CA LEU A 400 -6.54 12.57 1.36
C LEU A 400 -7.92 12.56 2.05
N PHE A 401 -7.96 12.96 3.32
CA PHE A 401 -9.19 12.90 4.12
C PHE A 401 -10.27 13.88 3.65
N PHE A 402 -9.90 15.15 3.44
CA PHE A 402 -10.89 16.19 3.10
C PHE A 402 -11.17 16.29 1.59
N LYS A 403 -10.41 15.58 0.75
CA LYS A 403 -10.41 15.74 -0.72
C LYS A 403 -10.32 17.22 -1.13
N LYS A 404 -9.48 17.97 -0.41
CA LYS A 404 -9.27 19.42 -0.57
C LYS A 404 -7.79 19.76 -0.61
N PHE A 405 -7.40 20.61 -1.56
CA PHE A 405 -6.03 21.10 -1.65
C PHE A 405 -5.94 22.56 -1.21
N SER A 406 -4.97 22.84 -0.35
CA SER A 406 -4.48 24.18 -0.04
C SER A 406 -2.97 24.20 -0.15
N SER A 407 -2.41 25.17 -0.86
CA SER A 407 -0.96 25.38 -0.89
C SER A 407 -0.43 26.02 0.38
N PHE A 408 -1.30 26.59 1.22
CA PHE A 408 -0.91 27.30 2.44
C PHE A 408 -1.12 26.46 3.71
N LEU A 409 -1.99 25.45 3.67
CA LEU A 409 -2.29 24.58 4.80
C LEU A 409 -1.87 23.14 4.49
N GLY A 410 -1.25 22.49 5.47
CA GLY A 410 -0.95 21.06 5.46
C GLY A 410 -1.06 20.49 6.88
N TYR A 411 -0.76 19.21 7.03
CA TYR A 411 -0.78 18.52 8.32
C TYR A 411 0.55 17.79 8.55
N ASP A 412 1.07 17.92 9.76
CA ASP A 412 2.24 17.19 10.22
C ASP A 412 1.75 15.94 10.96
N ILE A 413 1.87 14.77 10.31
CA ILE A 413 1.35 13.52 10.87
C ILE A 413 2.16 13.05 12.08
N ILE A 414 3.45 13.41 12.15
CA ILE A 414 4.35 13.03 13.25
C ILE A 414 3.95 13.80 14.51
N ASN A 415 3.82 15.12 14.39
CA ASN A 415 3.49 15.98 15.52
C ASN A 415 1.98 16.17 15.72
N LYS A 416 1.16 15.52 14.89
CA LYS A 416 -0.31 15.57 14.89
C LYS A 416 -0.89 16.99 14.90
N LYS A 417 -0.30 17.92 14.12
CA LYS A 417 -0.69 19.35 14.13
C LYS A 417 -0.79 19.96 12.73
N PRO A 418 -1.67 20.96 12.51
CA PRO A 418 -1.72 21.70 11.26
C PRO A 418 -0.46 22.57 11.07
N VAL A 419 -0.03 22.70 9.81
CA VAL A 419 1.09 23.55 9.41
C VAL A 419 0.59 24.61 8.45
N MET A 420 0.88 25.88 8.75
CA MET A 420 0.45 27.03 7.96
C MET A 420 1.64 27.74 7.30
N GLY A 421 1.47 28.16 6.05
CA GLY A 421 2.49 28.80 5.23
C GLY A 421 3.12 27.83 4.23
N LYS A 422 3.08 28.18 2.94
CA LYS A 422 3.58 27.34 1.83
C LYS A 422 4.96 26.73 2.10
N LYS A 423 5.95 27.56 2.44
CA LYS A 423 7.33 27.10 2.74
C LYS A 423 7.41 26.21 3.98
N LYS A 424 6.56 26.44 4.99
CA LYS A 424 6.54 25.65 6.23
C LYS A 424 5.92 24.26 5.97
N VAL A 425 4.83 24.21 5.21
CA VAL A 425 4.21 22.95 4.78
C VAL A 425 5.19 22.12 3.96
N GLU A 426 5.83 22.75 2.97
CA GLU A 426 6.87 22.13 2.15
C GLU A 426 8.00 21.53 2.99
N ARG A 427 8.57 22.28 3.93
CA ARG A 427 9.61 21.77 4.86
C ARG A 427 9.10 20.65 5.77
N SER A 428 7.85 20.73 6.21
CA SER A 428 7.24 19.70 7.04
C SER A 428 7.13 18.38 6.27
N PHE A 429 6.72 18.40 5.01
CA PHE A 429 6.60 17.17 4.21
C PHE A 429 7.97 16.55 3.95
N ALA A 430 8.98 17.37 3.61
CA ALA A 430 10.35 16.90 3.46
C ALA A 430 10.91 16.30 4.75
N HIS A 431 10.63 16.91 5.91
CA HIS A 431 11.04 16.37 7.21
C HIS A 431 10.31 15.07 7.57
N GLN A 432 9.01 14.97 7.29
CA GLN A 432 8.24 13.75 7.54
C GLN A 432 8.81 12.57 6.74
N LEU A 433 9.09 12.78 5.45
CA LEU A 433 9.71 11.78 4.60
C LEU A 433 11.16 11.47 4.99
N SER A 434 11.91 12.44 5.53
CA SER A 434 13.28 12.18 6.02
C SER A 434 13.31 11.20 7.20
N MET A 435 12.22 11.11 7.98
CA MET A 435 12.13 10.15 9.08
C MET A 435 12.22 8.70 8.61
N ALA A 436 11.74 8.37 7.41
CA ALA A 436 11.86 7.01 6.88
C ALA A 436 13.34 6.58 6.77
N LYS A 437 14.21 7.48 6.29
CA LYS A 437 15.67 7.24 6.24
C LYS A 437 16.30 7.19 7.61
N GLN A 438 15.87 8.07 8.53
CA GLN A 438 16.36 8.08 9.90
C GLN A 438 16.03 6.77 10.62
N LEU A 439 14.79 6.28 10.52
CA LEU A 439 14.37 5.01 11.10
C LEU A 439 15.14 3.83 10.51
N SER A 440 15.37 3.81 9.19
CA SER A 440 16.23 2.80 8.57
C SER A 440 17.63 2.81 9.18
N LYS A 441 18.25 3.99 9.33
CA LYS A 441 19.58 4.13 9.92
C LYS A 441 19.64 3.68 11.38
N GLU A 442 18.68 4.10 12.19
CA GLU A 442 18.69 3.89 13.64
C GLU A 442 18.23 2.48 14.05
N ARG A 443 17.37 1.84 13.25
CA ARG A 443 16.66 0.61 13.66
C ARG A 443 16.89 -0.58 12.74
N LEU A 444 17.29 -0.35 11.48
CA LEU A 444 17.43 -1.41 10.46
C LEU A 444 18.86 -1.53 9.90
N GLY A 445 19.83 -0.84 10.50
CA GLY A 445 21.23 -0.89 10.04
C GLY A 445 21.49 -0.12 8.74
N ASN A 446 20.66 0.88 8.43
CA ASN A 446 20.81 1.77 7.27
C ASN A 446 20.62 1.10 5.91
N ILE A 447 19.60 0.23 5.78
CA ILE A 447 19.15 -0.36 4.51
C ILE A 447 18.45 0.66 3.59
N PRO A 448 18.24 0.35 2.30
CA PRO A 448 17.55 1.24 1.39
C PRO A 448 16.10 1.47 1.80
N VAL A 449 15.59 2.64 1.44
CA VAL A 449 14.19 3.03 1.66
C VAL A 449 13.51 3.29 0.33
N LEU A 450 12.31 2.73 0.18
CA LEU A 450 11.38 3.01 -0.90
C LEU A 450 10.05 3.42 -0.29
N ILE A 451 9.49 4.57 -0.64
CA ILE A 451 8.15 4.93 -0.19
C ILE A 451 7.14 4.13 -1.01
N GLY A 452 6.57 3.07 -0.41
CA GLY A 452 5.72 2.09 -1.09
C GLY A 452 4.45 2.70 -1.66
N GLU A 453 3.92 3.70 -0.97
CA GLU A 453 2.75 4.42 -1.40
C GLU A 453 2.82 5.90 -1.06
N ILE A 454 2.50 6.70 -2.06
CA ILE A 454 2.31 8.15 -1.96
C ILE A 454 1.48 8.64 -3.13
N GLY A 455 0.49 9.49 -2.86
CA GLY A 455 -0.42 9.95 -3.89
C GLY A 455 -1.25 11.16 -3.48
N ILE A 456 -2.19 11.50 -4.34
CA ILE A 456 -3.21 12.53 -4.08
C ILE A 456 -4.56 12.05 -4.60
N PRO A 457 -5.68 12.44 -3.97
CA PRO A 457 -6.98 12.27 -4.60
C PRO A 457 -7.12 13.17 -5.82
N TYR A 458 -7.68 12.67 -6.91
CA TYR A 458 -7.98 13.45 -8.11
C TYR A 458 -9.39 14.04 -8.09
N ASP A 459 -10.32 13.44 -7.34
CA ASP A 459 -11.72 13.86 -7.18
C ASP A 459 -11.89 15.05 -6.21
N MET A 460 -10.78 15.71 -5.94
CA MET A 460 -10.64 16.92 -5.14
C MET A 460 -11.61 18.04 -5.53
N GLN A 461 -12.05 18.80 -4.51
CA GLN A 461 -13.00 19.90 -4.66
C GLN A 461 -14.28 19.46 -5.40
N ASN A 462 -14.84 18.32 -4.98
CA ASN A 462 -16.06 17.73 -5.56
C ASN A 462 -15.93 17.52 -7.07
N LYS A 463 -14.84 16.87 -7.51
CA LYS A 463 -14.62 16.52 -8.92
C LYS A 463 -14.56 17.72 -9.88
N LYS A 464 -14.31 18.95 -9.39
CA LYS A 464 -14.31 20.18 -10.22
C LYS A 464 -13.39 20.10 -11.44
N ALA A 465 -12.25 19.42 -11.32
CA ALA A 465 -11.30 19.25 -12.41
C ALA A 465 -11.87 18.43 -13.58
N TYR A 466 -12.83 17.54 -13.33
CA TYR A 466 -13.34 16.59 -14.33
C TYR A 466 -14.23 17.30 -15.35
N PHE A 467 -15.01 18.27 -14.88
CA PHE A 467 -15.87 19.10 -15.73
C PHE A 467 -15.10 20.25 -16.39
N SER A 468 -14.11 20.81 -15.70
CA SER A 468 -13.37 21.98 -16.19
C SER A 468 -12.13 21.65 -17.03
N GLY A 469 -11.67 20.39 -17.03
CA GLY A 469 -10.38 19.98 -17.58
C GLY A 469 -9.17 20.58 -16.85
N ASN A 470 -9.38 21.36 -15.78
CA ASN A 470 -8.32 22.11 -15.12
C ASN A 470 -7.78 21.37 -13.89
N PHE A 471 -6.73 20.58 -14.10
CA PHE A 471 -6.02 19.83 -13.06
C PHE A 471 -4.94 20.63 -12.32
N SER A 472 -4.96 21.97 -12.36
CA SER A 472 -3.89 22.79 -11.78
C SER A 472 -3.68 22.57 -10.28
N ASN A 473 -4.73 22.22 -9.53
CA ASN A 473 -4.60 21.93 -8.10
C ASN A 473 -3.96 20.55 -7.86
N GLN A 474 -4.35 19.55 -8.63
CA GLN A 474 -3.78 18.21 -8.63
C GLN A 474 -2.30 18.26 -9.01
N ILE A 475 -1.93 19.04 -10.04
CA ILE A 475 -0.52 19.28 -10.41
C ILE A 475 0.26 19.89 -9.23
N LYS A 476 -0.28 20.92 -8.56
CA LYS A 476 0.39 21.55 -7.40
C LYS A 476 0.52 20.59 -6.23
N ALA A 477 -0.52 19.79 -5.95
CA ALA A 477 -0.53 18.81 -4.86
C ALA A 477 0.48 17.70 -5.11
N MET A 478 0.43 17.06 -6.28
CA MET A 478 1.37 16.01 -6.68
C MET A 478 2.81 16.52 -6.67
N ASN A 479 3.06 17.71 -7.20
CA ASN A 479 4.39 18.31 -7.17
C ASN A 479 4.90 18.55 -5.74
N ARG A 480 4.03 18.96 -4.80
CA ARG A 480 4.41 19.18 -3.41
C ARG A 480 4.89 17.87 -2.77
N SER A 481 4.22 16.76 -3.05
CA SER A 481 4.60 15.43 -2.57
C SER A 481 5.90 14.92 -3.22
N ILE A 482 6.00 14.93 -4.55
CA ILE A 482 7.20 14.42 -5.26
C ILE A 482 8.45 15.26 -4.92
N ARG A 483 8.32 16.58 -4.77
CA ARG A 483 9.47 17.41 -4.41
C ARG A 483 10.03 17.05 -3.03
N ALA A 484 9.17 16.69 -2.07
CA ALA A 484 9.61 16.25 -0.75
C ALA A 484 10.34 14.90 -0.79
N LEU A 485 10.01 14.01 -1.74
CA LEU A 485 10.78 12.78 -2.02
C LEU A 485 12.16 13.10 -2.60
N GLU A 486 12.21 14.01 -3.57
CA GLU A 486 13.45 14.46 -4.22
C GLU A 486 14.42 15.14 -3.26
N GLU A 487 13.90 16.01 -2.38
CA GLU A 487 14.68 16.65 -1.31
C GLU A 487 15.38 15.62 -0.39
N ASN A 488 14.89 14.37 -0.35
CA ASN A 488 15.43 13.28 0.44
C ASN A 488 16.12 12.17 -0.38
N LEU A 489 16.16 12.29 -1.71
CA LEU A 489 16.63 11.25 -2.63
C LEU A 489 15.95 9.89 -2.40
N LEU A 490 14.64 9.91 -2.11
CA LEU A 490 13.88 8.69 -1.85
C LEU A 490 13.43 8.02 -3.14
N ASN A 491 13.48 6.69 -3.15
CA ASN A 491 12.77 5.84 -4.10
C ASN A 491 11.28 5.87 -3.76
N TYR A 492 10.40 5.69 -4.74
CA TYR A 492 8.96 5.68 -4.47
C TYR A 492 8.14 4.99 -5.55
N THR A 493 6.95 4.54 -5.15
CA THR A 493 5.88 4.11 -6.02
C THR A 493 4.64 4.98 -5.79
N LEU A 494 4.14 5.64 -6.84
CA LEU A 494 2.94 6.45 -6.72
C LEU A 494 1.72 5.55 -6.53
N TRP A 495 0.85 5.90 -5.59
CA TRP A 495 -0.49 5.32 -5.50
C TRP A 495 -1.46 6.19 -6.32
N ASN A 496 -1.95 5.73 -7.48
CA ASN A 496 -1.63 4.45 -8.16
C ASN A 496 -1.68 4.59 -9.69
N TYR A 497 -1.54 3.48 -10.43
CA TYR A 497 -1.95 3.35 -11.84
C TYR A 497 -3.01 2.26 -11.97
N THR A 498 -4.22 2.64 -12.38
CA THR A 498 -5.37 1.76 -12.54
C THR A 498 -5.92 1.95 -13.94
N ALA A 499 -5.80 0.92 -14.78
CA ALA A 499 -6.08 1.00 -16.22
C ALA A 499 -7.57 1.23 -16.55
N ASP A 500 -8.45 0.78 -15.68
CA ASP A 500 -9.90 0.88 -15.77
C ASP A 500 -10.48 1.95 -14.83
N ASN A 501 -9.65 2.89 -14.35
CA ASN A 501 -10.12 3.98 -13.50
C ASN A 501 -11.13 4.85 -14.27
N THR A 502 -12.23 5.21 -13.60
CA THR A 502 -13.27 6.10 -14.11
C THR A 502 -13.39 7.37 -13.27
N ASN A 503 -13.92 8.45 -13.84
CA ASN A 503 -14.22 9.68 -13.11
C ASN A 503 -15.41 9.51 -12.15
N GLU A 504 -16.29 8.55 -12.43
CA GLU A 504 -17.45 8.24 -11.61
C GLU A 504 -17.06 7.46 -10.35
N ARG A 505 -16.37 6.33 -10.52
CA ARG A 505 -16.13 5.32 -9.49
C ARG A 505 -14.66 5.13 -9.12
N GLY A 506 -13.77 5.98 -9.65
CA GLY A 506 -12.34 5.90 -9.34
C GLY A 506 -11.76 4.57 -9.79
N ASP A 507 -11.03 3.89 -8.92
CA ASP A 507 -10.41 2.58 -9.15
C ASP A 507 -11.35 1.38 -8.92
N LEU A 508 -12.66 1.63 -8.83
CA LEU A 508 -13.73 0.65 -8.60
C LEU A 508 -13.74 0.03 -7.19
N TRP A 509 -12.83 0.46 -6.32
CA TRP A 509 -12.75 0.01 -4.93
C TRP A 509 -13.02 1.18 -3.98
N ASN A 510 -14.11 1.08 -3.22
CA ASN A 510 -14.53 2.07 -2.21
C ASN A 510 -14.61 3.53 -2.72
N ASP A 511 -14.82 3.73 -4.03
CA ASP A 511 -14.76 5.03 -4.73
C ASP A 511 -13.44 5.80 -4.50
N GLU A 512 -12.33 5.09 -4.32
CA GLU A 512 -11.01 5.71 -4.28
C GLU A 512 -10.58 6.18 -5.66
N ASP A 513 -10.04 7.40 -5.74
CA ASP A 513 -9.68 8.00 -7.02
C ASP A 513 -8.32 8.71 -6.91
N LEU A 514 -7.28 7.89 -6.76
CA LEU A 514 -5.88 8.33 -6.61
C LEU A 514 -5.05 8.08 -7.87
N SER A 515 -5.62 7.46 -8.90
CA SER A 515 -4.84 6.99 -10.04
C SER A 515 -4.24 8.13 -10.88
N ILE A 516 -3.02 7.97 -11.39
CA ILE A 516 -2.43 8.94 -12.31
C ILE A 516 -2.97 8.80 -13.74
N PHE A 517 -3.91 7.88 -13.97
CA PHE A 517 -4.59 7.65 -15.24
C PHE A 517 -6.10 7.54 -15.01
N SER A 518 -6.89 7.92 -16.01
CA SER A 518 -8.33 7.67 -16.07
C SER A 518 -8.72 7.43 -17.52
N ARG A 519 -9.46 6.34 -17.77
CA ARG A 519 -9.91 5.97 -19.11
C ARG A 519 -10.86 7.03 -19.68
N ASP A 520 -11.68 7.65 -18.83
CA ASP A 520 -12.61 8.72 -19.20
C ASP A 520 -11.91 10.02 -19.66
N GLN A 521 -10.61 10.15 -19.40
CA GLN A 521 -9.80 11.31 -19.79
C GLN A 521 -8.92 11.01 -21.02
N GLN A 522 -9.03 9.80 -21.57
CA GLN A 522 -8.29 9.34 -22.74
C GLN A 522 -9.06 9.68 -24.03
N ASN A 523 -8.78 10.87 -24.57
CA ASN A 523 -9.42 11.34 -25.81
C ASN A 523 -8.77 10.76 -27.08
N ASN A 524 -7.54 10.25 -26.99
CA ASN A 524 -6.81 9.68 -28.12
C ASN A 524 -5.94 8.50 -27.65
N ARG A 525 -6.30 7.26 -28.03
CA ARG A 525 -5.53 6.06 -27.65
C ARG A 525 -4.10 6.02 -28.22
N ASN A 526 -3.84 6.71 -29.33
CA ASN A 526 -2.51 6.78 -29.93
C ASN A 526 -1.57 7.78 -29.25
N ASP A 527 -2.10 8.67 -28.41
CA ASP A 527 -1.29 9.56 -27.57
C ASP A 527 -1.07 8.89 -26.21
N LEU A 528 0.18 8.51 -25.93
CA LEU A 528 0.56 7.88 -24.68
C LEU A 528 0.23 8.76 -23.45
N ASN A 529 0.18 10.08 -23.60
CA ASN A 529 -0.16 11.00 -22.52
C ASN A 529 -1.67 11.17 -22.31
N SER A 530 -2.50 10.74 -23.27
CA SER A 530 -3.94 10.85 -23.17
C SER A 530 -4.47 9.99 -22.01
N GLY A 531 -5.38 10.53 -21.21
CA GLY A 531 -5.85 9.92 -19.96
C GLY A 531 -4.94 10.13 -18.76
N GLY A 532 -3.71 10.62 -18.96
CA GLY A 532 -2.77 10.91 -17.88
C GLY A 532 -3.17 12.14 -17.06
N ARG A 533 -3.03 12.03 -15.74
CA ARG A 533 -3.46 13.04 -14.77
C ARG A 533 -2.24 13.63 -14.05
N ALA A 534 -2.24 14.96 -13.89
CA ALA A 534 -1.14 15.72 -13.31
C ALA A 534 0.25 15.47 -13.93
N LEU A 535 0.34 15.09 -15.21
CA LEU A 535 1.60 14.69 -15.88
C LEU A 535 2.73 15.72 -15.79
N LYS A 536 2.41 17.03 -15.74
CA LYS A 536 3.41 18.10 -15.52
C LYS A 536 4.19 17.93 -14.21
N ALA A 537 3.56 17.35 -13.19
CA ALA A 537 4.21 17.05 -11.92
C ALA A 537 4.78 15.64 -11.89
N VAL A 538 4.16 14.68 -12.57
CA VAL A 538 4.54 13.25 -12.54
C VAL A 538 5.77 12.97 -13.41
N ILE A 539 5.76 13.42 -14.67
CA ILE A 539 6.84 13.16 -15.64
C ILE A 539 7.99 14.13 -15.37
N ARG A 540 9.09 13.62 -14.82
CA ARG A 540 10.21 14.46 -14.35
C ARG A 540 11.54 13.78 -14.67
N PRO A 541 12.58 14.53 -15.08
CA PRO A 541 13.92 13.98 -15.20
C PRO A 541 14.43 13.49 -13.84
N PHE A 542 15.21 12.41 -13.85
CA PHE A 542 15.85 11.87 -12.65
C PHE A 542 17.02 10.95 -13.01
N PRO A 543 18.00 10.77 -12.11
CA PRO A 543 19.08 9.82 -12.32
C PRO A 543 18.56 8.40 -12.09
N MET A 544 18.40 7.63 -13.16
CA MET A 544 17.98 6.22 -13.06
C MET A 544 19.09 5.37 -12.45
N CYS A 545 20.32 5.57 -12.90
CA CYS A 545 21.52 4.89 -12.42
C CYS A 545 22.66 5.91 -12.32
N THR A 546 23.43 5.90 -11.23
CA THR A 546 24.51 6.87 -10.97
C THR A 546 25.84 6.15 -10.76
N ALA A 547 26.87 6.54 -11.50
CA ALA A 547 28.25 6.08 -11.31
C ALA A 547 28.89 6.72 -10.06
N GLY A 548 28.31 6.44 -8.89
CA GLY A 548 28.69 7.02 -7.62
C GLY A 548 27.49 7.25 -6.70
N GLU A 549 27.63 8.19 -5.77
CA GLU A 549 26.65 8.47 -4.71
C GLU A 549 25.88 9.78 -4.98
N PRO A 550 24.55 9.74 -5.19
CA PRO A 550 23.71 10.93 -5.35
C PRO A 550 23.77 11.86 -4.13
N ILE A 551 23.97 13.16 -4.37
CA ILE A 551 24.00 14.22 -3.33
C ILE A 551 22.72 15.04 -3.38
N MET A 552 22.23 15.37 -4.58
CA MET A 552 21.04 16.19 -4.77
C MET A 552 20.43 15.90 -6.13
N ALA A 553 19.10 15.75 -6.19
CA ALA A 553 18.33 15.81 -7.43
C ALA A 553 17.13 16.73 -7.21
N ARG A 554 16.91 17.71 -8.09
CA ARG A 554 15.77 18.63 -7.99
C ARG A 554 15.21 18.98 -9.36
N PHE A 555 13.90 18.92 -9.49
CA PHE A 555 13.19 19.42 -10.66
C PHE A 555 12.10 20.44 -10.29
N ASP A 556 12.07 21.57 -11.00
CA ASP A 556 10.99 22.54 -10.96
C ASP A 556 10.17 22.48 -12.24
N TYR A 557 8.94 21.96 -12.13
CA TYR A 557 8.02 21.81 -13.27
C TYR A 557 7.55 23.14 -13.91
N ARG A 558 7.74 24.28 -13.23
CA ARG A 558 7.33 25.60 -13.76
C ARG A 558 8.42 26.19 -14.64
N SER A 559 9.65 26.19 -14.14
CA SER A 559 10.82 26.66 -14.89
C SER A 559 11.41 25.58 -15.80
N VAL A 560 10.96 24.33 -15.66
CA VAL A 560 11.46 23.15 -16.38
C VAL A 560 12.98 23.00 -16.22
N LYS A 561 13.46 23.31 -15.01
CA LYS A 561 14.87 23.23 -14.64
C LYS A 561 15.12 21.98 -13.81
N PHE A 562 16.06 21.17 -14.25
CA PHE A 562 16.58 20.02 -13.51
C PHE A 562 18.02 20.28 -13.08
N GLU A 563 18.36 19.90 -11.87
CA GLU A 563 19.74 19.89 -11.39
C GLU A 563 20.02 18.60 -10.64
N PHE A 564 21.16 17.99 -10.96
CA PHE A 564 21.65 16.77 -10.34
C PHE A 564 23.11 16.95 -9.93
N GLU A 565 23.45 16.51 -8.73
CA GLU A 565 24.80 16.49 -8.19
C GLU A 565 25.07 15.15 -7.51
N PHE A 566 26.24 14.58 -7.75
CA PHE A 566 26.67 13.31 -7.16
C PHE A 566 28.19 13.26 -6.99
N LYS A 567 28.65 12.45 -6.04
CA LYS A 567 30.06 12.13 -5.86
C LYS A 567 30.41 10.95 -6.77
N GLY A 568 31.38 11.12 -7.67
CA GLY A 568 31.80 10.08 -8.60
C GLY A 568 32.53 8.94 -7.89
N ASP A 569 32.36 7.72 -8.40
CA ASP A 569 33.17 6.56 -8.03
C ASP A 569 34.01 6.13 -9.25
N PRO A 570 35.33 6.39 -9.25
CA PRO A 570 36.19 6.11 -10.40
C PRO A 570 36.37 4.61 -10.68
N SER A 571 35.93 3.72 -9.78
CA SER A 571 35.92 2.28 -10.02
C SER A 571 34.76 1.83 -10.93
N ILE A 572 33.76 2.69 -11.16
CA ILE A 572 32.60 2.39 -12.00
C ILE A 572 32.83 2.96 -13.40
N SER A 573 33.02 2.08 -14.39
CA SER A 573 33.19 2.47 -15.80
C SER A 573 31.87 2.71 -16.54
N ALA A 574 30.76 2.20 -16.01
CA ALA A 574 29.43 2.38 -16.60
C ALA A 574 28.95 3.84 -16.40
N PRO A 575 28.30 4.45 -17.40
CA PRO A 575 27.87 5.84 -17.30
C PRO A 575 26.71 6.00 -16.31
N THR A 576 26.58 7.23 -15.81
CA THR A 576 25.35 7.71 -15.17
C THR A 576 24.26 7.83 -16.22
N GLU A 577 23.08 7.30 -15.96
CA GLU A 577 21.92 7.32 -16.84
C GLU A 577 20.81 8.17 -16.23
N ILE A 578 20.38 9.21 -16.95
CA ILE A 578 19.36 10.16 -16.53
C ILE A 578 18.17 10.04 -17.48
N PHE A 579 16.98 9.89 -16.92
CA PHE A 579 15.74 9.94 -17.70
C PHE A 579 15.52 11.36 -18.23
N TYR A 580 15.32 11.48 -19.54
CA TYR A 580 15.14 12.71 -20.29
C TYR A 580 13.71 12.79 -20.89
N PRO A 581 12.73 13.35 -20.16
CA PRO A 581 11.35 13.38 -20.63
C PRO A 581 11.15 14.37 -21.77
N THR A 582 10.84 13.86 -22.98
CA THR A 582 10.47 14.72 -24.11
C THR A 582 9.19 15.52 -23.83
N PHE A 583 8.34 15.03 -22.92
CA PHE A 583 7.18 15.76 -22.42
C PHE A 583 7.54 17.13 -21.82
N GLN A 584 8.66 17.21 -21.10
CA GLN A 584 9.14 18.46 -20.47
C GLN A 584 10.02 19.27 -21.43
N TYR A 585 10.75 18.59 -22.31
CA TYR A 585 11.72 19.17 -23.23
C TYR A 585 11.37 18.90 -24.71
N PRO A 586 10.18 19.29 -25.20
CA PRO A 586 9.74 18.95 -26.56
C PRO A 586 10.63 19.56 -27.65
N ASP A 587 11.21 20.73 -27.37
CA ASP A 587 12.08 21.49 -28.27
C ASP A 587 13.58 21.25 -27.97
N GLY A 588 13.89 20.27 -27.11
CA GLY A 588 15.23 20.03 -26.60
C GLY A 588 15.55 20.76 -25.29
N ALA A 589 16.74 20.52 -24.76
CA ALA A 589 17.27 21.17 -23.55
C ALA A 589 18.69 21.71 -23.76
N GLU A 590 19.01 22.82 -23.09
CA GLU A 590 20.38 23.21 -22.79
C GLU A 590 20.91 22.29 -21.68
N ILE A 591 22.09 21.70 -21.89
CA ILE A 591 22.74 20.80 -20.92
C ILE A 591 24.05 21.45 -20.48
N GLU A 592 24.15 21.73 -19.19
CA GLU A 592 25.39 22.18 -18.56
C GLU A 592 25.95 21.02 -17.71
N ILE A 593 27.22 20.69 -17.91
CA ILE A 593 27.94 19.70 -17.12
C ILE A 593 29.18 20.32 -16.48
N SER A 594 29.57 19.84 -15.30
CA SER A 594 30.79 20.27 -14.60
C SER A 594 32.08 19.90 -15.34
N ASP A 595 32.09 18.71 -15.92
CA ASP A 595 33.21 18.03 -16.57
C ASP A 595 32.69 16.77 -17.29
N GLY A 596 33.58 16.02 -17.97
CA GLY A 596 33.22 14.79 -18.66
C GLY A 596 32.47 15.04 -19.97
N ASN A 597 31.66 14.07 -20.40
CA ASN A 597 30.88 14.16 -21.63
C ASN A 597 29.46 13.59 -21.48
N VAL A 598 28.57 14.03 -22.36
CA VAL A 598 27.17 13.56 -22.42
C VAL A 598 26.84 12.99 -23.80
N GLU A 599 26.04 11.93 -23.81
CA GLU A 599 25.41 11.38 -25.00
C GLU A 599 23.89 11.36 -24.80
N MET A 600 23.14 11.79 -25.81
CA MET A 600 21.68 11.81 -25.76
C MET A 600 21.07 10.77 -26.70
N GLU A 601 20.21 9.92 -26.16
CA GLU A 601 19.34 9.03 -26.93
C GLU A 601 17.89 9.50 -26.81
N ILE A 602 17.53 10.55 -27.56
CA ILE A 602 16.22 11.23 -27.45
C ILE A 602 15.05 10.25 -27.63
N LYS A 603 15.13 9.34 -28.60
CA LYS A 603 14.08 8.32 -28.85
C LYS A 603 13.87 7.39 -27.65
N LYS A 604 14.91 7.17 -26.84
CA LYS A 604 14.85 6.36 -25.62
C LYS A 604 14.62 7.21 -24.36
N GLN A 605 14.47 8.52 -24.50
CA GLN A 605 14.36 9.46 -23.38
C GLN A 605 15.50 9.28 -22.36
N LEU A 606 16.74 9.20 -22.86
CA LEU A 606 17.91 8.89 -22.04
C LEU A 606 19.06 9.85 -22.30
N ILE A 607 19.71 10.31 -21.23
CA ILE A 607 21.03 10.94 -21.24
C ILE A 607 22.02 9.98 -20.57
N ARG A 608 23.13 9.68 -21.25
CA ARG A 608 24.31 9.05 -20.63
C ARG A 608 25.33 10.12 -20.32
N TYR A 609 25.76 10.18 -19.07
CA TYR A 609 26.82 11.06 -18.60
C TYR A 609 28.03 10.22 -18.20
N TYR A 610 29.16 10.52 -18.81
CA TYR A 610 30.46 9.91 -18.52
C TYR A 610 31.24 10.90 -17.65
N PRO A 611 31.41 10.61 -16.35
CA PRO A 611 32.07 11.52 -15.44
C PRO A 611 33.53 11.76 -15.84
N GLY A 612 34.02 12.99 -15.65
CA GLY A 612 35.44 13.34 -15.87
C GLY A 612 36.27 13.16 -14.60
N ASP A 613 37.31 13.98 -14.45
CA ASP A 613 38.28 13.87 -13.34
C ASP A 613 37.83 14.53 -12.03
N GLN A 614 36.70 15.24 -12.01
CA GLN A 614 36.22 15.86 -10.77
C GLN A 614 35.73 14.81 -9.77
N SER A 615 35.84 15.09 -8.47
CA SER A 615 35.28 14.19 -7.45
C SER A 615 33.76 14.31 -7.32
N THR A 616 33.22 15.47 -7.70
CA THR A 616 31.80 15.81 -7.61
C THR A 616 31.35 16.34 -8.94
N HIS A 617 30.32 15.74 -9.51
CA HIS A 617 29.82 16.09 -10.82
C HIS A 617 28.47 16.77 -10.72
N ARG A 618 28.20 17.70 -11.64
CA ARG A 618 26.94 18.45 -11.71
C ARG A 618 26.40 18.42 -13.13
N ILE A 619 25.12 18.11 -13.26
CA ILE A 619 24.37 18.17 -14.50
C ILE A 619 23.18 19.09 -14.31
N LYS A 620 22.95 20.01 -15.25
CA LYS A 620 21.75 20.84 -15.28
C LYS A 620 21.09 20.75 -16.64
N LEU A 621 19.76 20.63 -16.63
CA LEU A 621 18.93 20.69 -17.83
C LEU A 621 18.00 21.90 -17.73
N LYS A 622 17.92 22.66 -18.81
CA LYS A 622 17.02 23.81 -18.94
C LYS A 622 16.37 23.78 -20.32
N ARG A 623 15.10 24.17 -20.40
CA ARG A 623 14.42 24.27 -21.70
C ARG A 623 15.12 25.31 -22.60
N LYS A 624 15.27 24.97 -23.89
CA LYS A 624 15.76 25.88 -24.93
C LYS A 624 14.78 27.02 -25.22
#